data_AF-A0A520I9H1-F1
#
_entry.id   AF-A0A520I9H1-F1
#
_cell.length_a   1.000
_cell.length_b   1.000
_cell.length_c   1.000
_cell.angle_alpha   90.00
_cell.angle_beta   90.00
_cell.angle_gamma   90.00
#
_symmetry.space_group_name_H-M   'P 1'
#
loop_
_entity.id
_entity.type
_entity.pdbx_description
1 polymer ?
#
loop_
_entity_poly.entity_id
_entity_poly.type
_entity_poly.pdbx_seq_one_letter_code
_entity_poly.pdbx_strand_id
1 'polypeptide(L)'
;MERTTQVIGESGTFMAALERASRAAALDRPVLVIGERGTGKELVAERLHRLSPRWDQPLVIMNCAALPETLIEAELFGHEAGAFTGATKARAGRFEEAHRGTLFLDELGTLSMAAQDRLLRAVEYGEITRIGSSRPLRVDVRIVAATNEHLPALVD
;
A
#
# COMPACT_ATOMS: atom_id res chain seq x y z
N MET A 1 -10.01 -20.50 -1.51
CA MET A 1 -11.16 -20.02 -0.71
C MET A 1 -10.92 -18.54 -0.46
N GLU A 2 -11.53 -17.66 -1.25
CA GLU A 2 -11.59 -16.23 -0.90
C GLU A 2 -12.39 -16.11 0.39
N ARG A 3 -11.73 -15.64 1.45
CA ARG A 3 -12.46 -15.19 2.65
C ARG A 3 -13.10 -13.87 2.26
N THR A 4 -14.34 -13.87 1.81
CA THR A 4 -15.14 -12.65 1.78
C THR A 4 -15.37 -12.25 3.24
N THR A 5 -14.49 -11.40 3.76
CA THR A 5 -14.68 -10.77 5.06
C THR A 5 -15.93 -9.91 4.94
N GLN A 6 -17.03 -10.40 5.50
CA GLN A 6 -18.30 -9.70 5.49
C GLN A 6 -18.18 -8.54 6.46
N VAL A 7 -18.43 -7.33 5.96
CA VAL A 7 -18.44 -6.13 6.79
C VAL A 7 -19.67 -6.18 7.68
N ILE A 8 -19.48 -6.19 9.00
CA ILE A 8 -20.55 -6.22 10.00
C ILE A 8 -20.53 -4.89 10.75
N GLY A 9 -21.62 -4.12 10.67
CA GLY A 9 -21.77 -2.85 11.37
C GLY A 9 -22.85 -1.97 10.73
N GLU A 10 -23.70 -1.35 11.56
CA GLU A 10 -24.87 -0.58 11.11
C GLU A 10 -24.86 0.88 11.60
N SER A 11 -23.80 1.31 12.30
CA SER A 11 -23.72 2.68 12.80
C SER A 11 -23.65 3.68 11.63
N GLY A 12 -24.38 4.79 11.77
CA GLY A 12 -24.46 5.80 10.70
C GLY A 12 -23.10 6.38 10.29
N THR A 13 -22.18 6.56 11.25
CA THR A 13 -20.82 7.04 10.98
C THR A 13 -19.99 6.03 10.20
N PHE A 14 -20.15 4.73 10.50
CA PHE A 14 -19.47 3.67 9.76
C PHE A 14 -20.01 3.54 8.33
N MET A 15 -21.33 3.56 8.17
CA MET A 15 -21.97 3.52 6.84
C MET A 15 -21.56 4.72 5.98
N ALA A 16 -21.50 5.92 6.57
CA ALA A 16 -21.03 7.12 5.87
C ALA A 16 -19.55 6.99 5.43
N ALA A 17 -18.70 6.36 6.24
CA ALA A 17 -17.30 6.10 5.86
C ALA A 17 -17.22 5.10 4.68
N LEU A 18 -18.01 4.02 4.70
CA LEU A 18 -18.08 3.05 3.60
C LEU A 18 -18.64 3.65 2.32
N GLU A 19 -19.61 4.57 2.41
CA GLU A 19 -20.15 5.28 1.27
C GLU A 19 -19.09 6.19 0.63
N ARG A 20 -18.34 6.94 1.44
CA ARG A 20 -17.20 7.74 0.96
C ARG A 20 -16.15 6.87 0.27
N ALA A 21 -15.82 5.72 0.86
CA ALA A 21 -14.92 4.75 0.25
C ALA A 21 -15.46 4.24 -1.10
N SER A 22 -16.76 3.94 -1.17
CA SER A 22 -17.41 3.47 -2.42
C SER A 22 -17.32 4.52 -3.53
N ARG A 23 -17.51 5.81 -3.20
CA ARG A 23 -17.35 6.91 -4.16
C ARG A 23 -15.89 7.07 -4.61
N ALA A 24 -14.94 6.92 -3.69
CA ALA A 24 -13.52 6.99 -4.00
C ALA A 24 -13.03 5.77 -4.81
N ALA A 25 -13.71 4.61 -4.73
CA ALA A 25 -13.32 3.40 -5.43
C ALA A 25 -13.32 3.55 -6.95
N ALA A 26 -14.24 4.35 -7.51
CA ALA A 26 -14.30 4.65 -8.94
C ALA A 26 -13.14 5.54 -9.44
N LEU A 27 -12.42 6.21 -8.54
CA LEU A 27 -11.29 7.07 -8.89
C LEU A 27 -10.01 6.25 -8.90
N ASP A 28 -9.26 6.32 -9.99
CA ASP A 28 -7.91 5.75 -10.07
C ASP A 28 -6.87 6.72 -9.48
N ARG A 29 -7.03 7.01 -8.19
CA ARG A 29 -6.14 7.88 -7.41
C ARG A 29 -5.74 7.21 -6.09
N PRO A 30 -4.58 7.61 -5.52
CA PRO A 30 -4.21 7.19 -4.18
C PRO A 30 -5.28 7.56 -3.14
N VAL A 31 -5.54 6.68 -2.18
CA VAL A 31 -6.49 6.92 -1.09
C VAL A 31 -5.81 6.69 0.25
N LEU A 32 -5.98 7.63 1.18
CA LEU A 32 -5.51 7.52 2.56
C LEU A 32 -6.70 7.25 3.51
N VAL A 33 -6.60 6.19 4.29
CA VAL A 33 -7.58 5.78 5.30
C VAL A 33 -7.01 6.09 6.69
N ILE A 34 -7.57 7.09 7.36
CA ILE A 34 -7.16 7.48 8.71
C ILE A 34 -8.13 6.89 9.71
N GLY A 35 -7.60 6.22 10.74
CA GLY A 35 -8.41 5.67 11.82
C GLY A 35 -7.59 4.91 12.83
N GLU A 36 -8.12 4.77 14.04
CA GLU A 36 -7.44 4.10 15.16
C GLU A 36 -7.06 2.65 14.83
N ARG A 37 -6.10 2.09 15.55
CA ARG A 37 -5.72 0.68 15.42
C ARG A 37 -6.92 -0.21 15.77
N GLY A 38 -7.13 -1.27 14.99
CA GLY A 38 -8.23 -2.21 15.22
C GLY A 38 -9.61 -1.78 14.69
N THR A 39 -9.73 -0.64 14.00
CA THR A 39 -11.01 -0.14 13.44
C THR A 39 -11.42 -0.77 12.10
N GLY A 40 -10.67 -1.77 11.61
CA GLY A 40 -10.99 -2.46 10.36
C GLY A 40 -10.66 -1.69 9.08
N LYS A 41 -9.56 -0.91 9.07
CA LYS A 41 -9.10 -0.16 7.87
C LYS A 41 -8.87 -1.05 6.65
N GLU A 42 -8.47 -2.31 6.86
CA GLU A 42 -8.34 -3.33 5.81
C GLU A 42 -9.66 -3.56 5.06
N LEU A 43 -10.81 -3.54 5.76
CA LEU A 43 -12.14 -3.68 5.13
C LEU A 43 -12.43 -2.53 4.16
N VAL A 44 -11.97 -1.32 4.49
CA VAL A 44 -12.09 -0.15 3.64
C VAL A 44 -11.21 -0.31 2.40
N ALA A 45 -9.98 -0.79 2.56
CA ALA A 45 -9.05 -1.04 1.46
C ALA A 45 -9.56 -2.13 0.50
N GLU A 46 -10.04 -3.25 1.04
CA GLU A 46 -10.69 -4.30 0.24
C GLU A 46 -11.90 -3.78 -0.53
N ARG A 47 -12.73 -2.94 0.11
CA ARG A 47 -13.89 -2.33 -0.53
C ARG A 47 -13.49 -1.38 -1.65
N LEU A 48 -12.46 -0.56 -1.42
CA LEU A 48 -11.90 0.34 -2.43
C LEU A 48 -11.41 -0.43 -3.65
N HIS A 49 -10.74 -1.56 -3.45
CA HIS A 49 -10.26 -2.42 -4.53
C HIS A 49 -11.42 -3.10 -5.28
N ARG A 50 -12.33 -3.77 -4.54
CA ARG A 50 -13.45 -4.52 -5.12
C ARG A 50 -14.43 -3.65 -5.91
N LEU A 51 -14.60 -2.39 -5.54
CA LEU A 51 -15.48 -1.44 -6.23
C LEU A 51 -14.74 -0.61 -7.29
N SER A 52 -13.47 -0.90 -7.56
CA SER A 52 -12.67 -0.18 -8.56
C SER A 52 -12.71 -0.83 -9.93
N PRO A 53 -12.25 -0.13 -10.98
CA PRO A 53 -12.00 -0.75 -12.30
C PRO A 53 -10.96 -1.87 -12.28
N ARG A 54 -10.17 -2.02 -11.20
CA ARG A 54 -9.10 -3.01 -11.03
C ARG A 54 -9.53 -4.20 -10.16
N TRP A 55 -10.83 -4.43 -9.97
CA TRP A 55 -11.36 -5.45 -9.05
C TRP A 55 -10.93 -6.89 -9.37
N ASP A 56 -10.58 -7.17 -10.63
CA ASP A 56 -10.10 -8.47 -11.12
C ASP A 56 -8.57 -8.59 -11.13
N GLN A 57 -7.87 -7.55 -10.67
CA GLN A 57 -6.41 -7.47 -10.61
C GLN A 57 -5.92 -7.78 -9.19
N PRO A 58 -4.60 -7.98 -8.98
CA PRO A 58 -4.08 -8.30 -7.66
C PRO A 58 -4.36 -7.21 -6.60
N LEU A 59 -4.81 -7.63 -5.42
CA LEU A 59 -4.75 -6.83 -4.20
C LEU A 59 -3.60 -7.33 -3.34
N VAL A 60 -2.52 -6.56 -3.26
CA VAL A 60 -1.34 -6.89 -2.44
C VAL A 60 -1.42 -6.08 -1.15
N ILE A 61 -1.33 -6.76 -0.02
CA ILE A 61 -1.40 -6.14 1.31
C ILE A 61 -0.02 -6.21 1.95
N MET A 62 0.43 -5.08 2.48
CA MET A 62 1.66 -4.99 3.24
C MET A 62 1.43 -4.17 4.51
N ASN A 63 1.78 -4.77 5.66
CA ASN A 63 1.84 -4.06 6.93
C ASN A 63 3.27 -3.54 7.12
N CYS A 64 3.43 -2.22 7.14
CA CYS A 64 4.72 -1.57 7.27
C CYS A 64 5.32 -1.73 8.68
N ALA A 65 4.52 -1.91 9.72
CA ALA A 65 5.03 -2.09 11.08
C ALA A 65 5.45 -3.53 11.42
N ALA A 66 5.20 -4.49 10.52
CA ALA A 66 5.47 -5.91 10.78
C ALA A 66 6.95 -6.29 10.61
N LEU A 67 7.78 -5.43 10.01
CA LEU A 67 9.16 -5.73 9.65
C LEU A 67 10.13 -4.62 10.10
N PRO A 68 11.41 -4.95 10.34
CA PRO A 68 12.47 -3.96 10.48
C PRO A 68 12.58 -3.07 9.23
N GLU A 69 12.95 -1.80 9.43
CA GLU A 69 13.05 -0.76 8.41
C GLU A 69 13.79 -1.19 7.12
N THR A 70 14.94 -1.84 7.27
CA THR A 70 15.75 -2.31 6.13
C THR A 70 15.07 -3.41 5.32
N LEU A 71 14.22 -4.23 5.95
CA LEU A 71 13.46 -5.27 5.28
C LEU A 71 12.17 -4.74 4.65
N ILE A 72 11.60 -3.65 5.20
CA ILE A 72 10.44 -2.97 4.61
C ILE A 72 10.79 -2.49 3.20
N GLU A 73 11.93 -1.82 3.02
CA GLU A 73 12.34 -1.35 1.70
C GLU A 73 12.53 -2.51 0.71
N ALA A 74 13.16 -3.59 1.16
CA ALA A 74 13.45 -4.74 0.33
C ALA A 74 12.17 -5.51 -0.06
N GLU A 75 11.17 -5.55 0.81
CA GLU A 75 9.85 -6.11 0.49
C GLU A 75 9.05 -5.19 -0.42
N LEU A 76 9.02 -3.87 -0.18
CA LEU A 76 8.27 -2.92 -1.02
C LEU A 76 8.81 -2.87 -2.44
N PHE A 77 10.12 -2.61 -2.58
CA PHE A 77 10.74 -2.27 -3.86
C PHE A 77 11.50 -3.43 -4.50
N GLY A 78 11.70 -4.52 -3.78
CA GLY A 78 12.53 -5.63 -4.24
C GLY A 78 14.02 -5.32 -4.13
N HIS A 79 14.84 -6.33 -4.38
CA HIS A 79 16.30 -6.20 -4.33
C HIS A 79 16.97 -7.10 -5.37
N GLU A 80 18.15 -6.69 -5.81
CA GLU A 80 19.05 -7.51 -6.61
C GLU A 80 19.94 -8.40 -5.74
N ALA A 81 20.50 -9.46 -6.33
CA ALA A 81 21.50 -10.27 -5.64
C ALA A 81 22.73 -9.41 -5.30
N GLY A 82 23.19 -9.48 -4.04
CA GLY A 82 24.31 -8.71 -3.53
C GLY A 82 23.95 -7.27 -3.08
N ALA A 83 22.67 -6.89 -3.09
CA ALA A 83 22.25 -5.54 -2.68
C ALA A 83 22.55 -5.21 -1.20
N PHE A 84 22.56 -6.21 -0.33
CA PHE A 84 22.92 -6.10 1.09
C PHE A 84 23.42 -7.46 1.62
N THR A 85 23.98 -7.48 2.82
CA THR A 85 24.48 -8.69 3.46
C THR A 85 23.35 -9.71 3.66
N GLY A 86 23.42 -10.85 2.95
CA GLY A 86 22.37 -11.88 2.96
C GLY A 86 21.45 -11.88 1.73
N ALA A 87 21.56 -10.89 0.84
CA ALA A 87 20.85 -10.84 -0.45
C ALA A 87 21.43 -11.84 -1.46
N THR A 88 21.24 -13.14 -1.23
CA THR A 88 21.82 -14.21 -2.07
C THR A 88 21.11 -14.35 -3.43
N LYS A 89 19.87 -13.88 -3.55
CA LYS A 89 19.06 -13.94 -4.77
C LYS A 89 18.35 -12.60 -4.97
N ALA A 90 18.07 -12.27 -6.23
CA ALA A 90 17.17 -11.18 -6.52
C ALA A 90 15.72 -11.57 -6.18
N ARG A 91 14.93 -10.60 -5.69
CA ARG A 91 13.52 -10.79 -5.37
C ARG A 91 12.72 -9.57 -5.79
N ALA A 92 11.57 -9.84 -6.44
CA ALA A 92 10.62 -8.80 -6.81
C ALA A 92 9.95 -8.19 -5.57
N GLY A 93 9.67 -6.89 -5.63
CA GLY A 93 8.97 -6.18 -4.56
C GLY A 93 7.46 -6.26 -4.64
N ARG A 94 6.77 -5.80 -3.59
CA ARG A 94 5.31 -5.71 -3.53
C ARG A 94 4.72 -4.80 -4.61
N PHE A 95 5.43 -3.75 -5.02
CA PHE A 95 5.01 -2.94 -6.16
C PHE A 95 4.97 -3.72 -7.47
N GLU A 96 5.90 -4.64 -7.69
CA GLU A 96 5.91 -5.49 -8.89
C GLU A 96 4.78 -6.53 -8.81
N GLU A 97 4.57 -7.13 -7.63
CA GLU A 97 3.45 -8.07 -7.39
C GLU A 97 2.08 -7.40 -7.59
N ALA A 98 1.96 -6.11 -7.24
CA ALA A 98 0.73 -5.34 -7.34
C ALA A 98 0.51 -4.71 -8.72
N HIS A 99 1.36 -5.00 -9.71
CA HIS A 99 1.29 -4.38 -11.03
C HIS A 99 -0.10 -4.58 -11.68
N ARG A 100 -0.67 -3.49 -12.19
CA ARG A 100 -2.05 -3.32 -12.70
C ARG A 100 -3.15 -3.42 -11.65
N GLY A 101 -2.82 -3.76 -10.41
CA GLY A 101 -3.75 -3.94 -9.30
C GLY A 101 -3.71 -2.80 -8.28
N THR A 102 -3.85 -3.18 -7.01
CA THR A 102 -3.86 -2.29 -5.86
C THR A 102 -2.85 -2.76 -4.81
N LEU A 103 -2.03 -1.83 -4.31
CA LEU A 103 -1.15 -2.05 -3.17
C LEU A 103 -1.75 -1.35 -1.94
N PHE A 104 -2.09 -2.13 -0.92
CA PHE A 104 -2.53 -1.65 0.38
C PHE A 104 -1.35 -1.58 1.35
N LEU A 105 -1.06 -0.37 1.85
CA LEU A 105 0.00 -0.09 2.82
C LEU A 105 -0.62 0.23 4.18
N ASP A 106 -0.63 -0.72 5.10
CA ASP A 106 -1.08 -0.48 6.47
C ASP A 106 0.05 0.06 7.34
N GLU A 107 -0.29 0.97 8.25
CA GLU A 107 0.65 1.71 9.10
C GLU A 107 1.70 2.51 8.31
N LEU A 108 1.27 3.24 7.27
CA LEU A 108 2.16 4.03 6.39
C LEU A 108 3.10 4.99 7.16
N GLY A 109 2.66 5.52 8.31
CA GLY A 109 3.47 6.42 9.13
C GLY A 109 4.78 5.81 9.66
N THR A 110 4.92 4.47 9.60
CA THR A 110 6.13 3.75 10.05
C THR A 110 7.23 3.66 8.99
N LEU A 111 7.00 4.16 7.78
CA LEU A 111 8.01 4.13 6.71
C LEU A 111 9.18 5.06 7.01
N SER A 112 10.39 4.60 6.67
CA SER A 112 11.60 5.44 6.66
C SER A 112 11.49 6.60 5.68
N MET A 113 12.24 7.67 5.92
CA MET A 113 12.33 8.79 4.95
C MET A 113 12.80 8.31 3.57
N ALA A 114 13.76 7.38 3.53
CA ALA A 114 14.24 6.81 2.26
C ALA A 114 13.15 5.99 1.53
N ALA A 115 12.32 5.24 2.26
CA ALA A 115 11.17 4.54 1.68
C ALA A 115 10.08 5.52 1.22
N GLN A 116 9.84 6.59 1.97
CA GLN A 116 8.90 7.65 1.60
C GLN A 116 9.32 8.36 0.30
N ASP A 117 10.60 8.68 0.13
CA ASP A 117 11.12 9.28 -1.11
C ASP A 117 10.89 8.38 -2.34
N ARG A 118 11.09 7.06 -2.18
CA ARG A 118 10.85 6.09 -3.26
C ARG A 118 9.35 5.88 -3.52
N LEU A 119 8.54 5.87 -2.47
CA LEU A 119 7.09 5.82 -2.58
C LEU A 119 6.56 7.03 -3.34
N LEU A 120 7.08 8.23 -3.07
CA LEU A 120 6.72 9.45 -3.80
C LEU A 120 7.00 9.30 -5.30
N ARG A 121 8.18 8.78 -5.66
CA ARG A 121 8.51 8.51 -7.08
C ARG A 121 7.56 7.51 -7.74
N ALA A 122 7.17 6.47 -7.00
CA ALA A 122 6.20 5.49 -7.48
C ALA A 122 4.82 6.13 -7.72
N VAL A 123 4.40 7.04 -6.83
CA VAL A 123 3.13 7.78 -6.96
C VAL A 123 3.15 8.78 -8.11
N GLU A 124 4.24 9.54 -8.28
CA GLU A 124 4.33 10.61 -9.28
C GLU A 124 4.58 10.09 -10.69
N TYR A 125 5.49 9.13 -10.84
CA TYR A 125 5.99 8.69 -12.15
C TYR A 125 5.56 7.28 -12.52
N GLY A 126 4.99 6.50 -11.59
CA GLY A 126 4.74 5.08 -11.81
C GLY A 126 6.05 4.30 -12.01
N GLU A 127 7.13 4.71 -11.33
CA GLU A 127 8.44 4.10 -11.47
C GLU A 127 9.02 3.73 -10.11
N ILE A 128 9.60 2.53 -10.02
CA ILE A 128 10.32 2.03 -8.84
C ILE A 128 11.73 1.59 -9.24
N THR A 129 12.64 1.55 -8.27
CA THR A 129 13.98 1.00 -8.46
C THR A 129 14.25 -0.01 -7.36
N ARG A 130 14.67 -1.23 -7.74
CA ARG A 130 15.10 -2.27 -6.80
C ARG A 130 16.34 -1.82 -6.03
N ILE A 131 16.47 -2.27 -4.78
CA ILE A 131 17.67 -2.03 -3.99
C ILE A 131 18.87 -2.69 -4.69
N GLY A 132 19.96 -1.93 -4.84
CA GLY A 132 21.16 -2.38 -5.55
C GLY A 132 21.07 -2.29 -7.08
N SER A 133 19.95 -1.82 -7.64
CA SER A 133 19.79 -1.54 -9.06
C SER A 133 19.80 -0.03 -9.32
N SER A 134 20.27 0.38 -10.50
CA SER A 134 20.11 1.74 -11.02
C SER A 134 19.03 1.84 -12.10
N ARG A 135 18.44 0.70 -12.49
CA ARG A 135 17.45 0.62 -13.58
C ARG A 135 16.04 0.81 -13.01
N PRO A 136 15.30 1.86 -13.42
CA PRO A 136 13.91 2.02 -13.04
C PRO A 136 13.02 0.98 -13.75
N LEU A 137 11.95 0.59 -13.07
CA LEU A 137 10.91 -0.32 -13.54
C LEU A 137 9.59 0.44 -13.52
N ARG A 138 8.86 0.43 -14.64
CA ARG A 138 7.52 1.02 -14.68
C ARG A 138 6.51 0.09 -14.05
N VAL A 139 5.70 0.65 -13.16
CA VAL A 139 4.61 -0.04 -12.48
C VAL A 139 3.34 0.80 -12.57
N ASP A 140 2.23 0.13 -12.84
CA ASP A 140 0.90 0.73 -12.82
C ASP A 140 0.18 0.21 -11.57
N VAL A 141 0.28 0.92 -10.45
CA VAL A 141 -0.24 0.45 -9.15
C VAL A 141 -1.11 1.53 -8.53
N ARG A 142 -2.34 1.17 -8.19
CA ARG A 142 -3.18 2.01 -7.35
C ARG A 142 -2.76 1.83 -5.89
N ILE A 143 -2.46 2.93 -5.20
CA ILE A 143 -2.05 2.89 -3.79
C ILE A 143 -3.24 3.18 -2.87
N VAL A 144 -3.46 2.31 -1.89
CA VAL A 144 -4.33 2.60 -0.74
C VAL A 144 -3.45 2.55 0.49
N ALA A 145 -3.43 3.60 1.29
CA ALA A 145 -2.64 3.66 2.51
C ALA A 145 -3.54 3.79 3.74
N ALA A 146 -3.10 3.26 4.86
CA ALA A 146 -3.76 3.39 6.14
C ALA A 146 -2.78 3.83 7.22
N THR A 147 -3.25 4.66 8.14
CA THR A 147 -2.49 5.06 9.33
C THR A 147 -3.42 5.41 10.48
N ASN A 148 -2.93 5.27 11.70
CA ASN A 148 -3.57 5.78 12.92
C ASN A 148 -3.08 7.19 13.29
N GLU A 149 -2.08 7.70 12.59
CA GLU A 149 -1.46 8.99 12.89
C GLU A 149 -2.05 10.12 12.06
N HIS A 150 -2.05 11.32 12.62
CA HIS A 150 -2.48 12.51 11.92
C HIS A 150 -1.32 13.08 11.09
N LEU A 151 -1.16 12.60 9.86
CA LEU A 151 -0.02 12.96 9.00
C LEU A 151 0.22 14.47 8.85
N PRO A 152 -0.79 15.35 8.67
CA PRO A 152 -0.53 16.79 8.56
C PRO A 152 0.07 17.43 9.81
N ALA A 153 -0.01 16.77 10.97
CA ALA A 153 0.62 17.25 12.21
C ALA A 153 2.07 16.76 12.36
N LEU A 154 2.52 15.86 11.47
CA LEU A 154 3.88 15.31 11.45
C LEU A 154 4.76 15.95 10.37
N VAL A 155 4.20 16.90 9.60
CA VAL A 155 4.92 17.66 8.59
C VAL A 155 5.31 19.00 9.19
N ASP A 156 6.61 19.31 9.18
CA ASP A 156 7.17 20.62 9.53
C ASP A 156 7.01 21.63 8.38
#